data_AF-U2J6G3-F1
#
_entry.id   AF-U2J6G3-F1
#
_cell.length_a   1.000
_cell.length_b   1.000
_cell.length_c   1.000
_cell.angle_alpha   90.00
_cell.angle_beta   90.00
_cell.angle_gamma   90.00
#
_symmetry.space_group_name_H-M   'P 1'
#
loop_
_entity.id
_entity.type
_entity.pdbx_description
1 polymer ?
#
loop_
_entity_poly.entity_id
_entity_poly.type
_entity_poly.pdbx_seq_one_letter_code
_entity_poly.pdbx_strand_id
1 'polypeptide(L)'
;MSATNKDVLIKIGDVFRQRREALSYSQNDVADMTGLTINTILFLEKGRGTTLNNFLLICRALQIQPRDVFENDIELAPLFGLSPESQKRIEKNQKLDHLVYDSDFFETPRRVSDVIKELGADKADSNKYSVYLTGYCKEGDLDYIKEGNYKKYLKPPSESEF
;
A
#
# COMPACT_ATOMS: atom_id res chain seq x y z
N MET A 1 23.74 -6.01 -9.44
CA MET A 1 22.79 -6.96 -8.82
C MET A 1 22.55 -6.52 -7.38
N SER A 2 21.31 -6.13 -7.03
CA SER A 2 20.76 -5.98 -5.66
C SER A 2 21.66 -5.36 -4.58
N ALA A 3 22.02 -4.07 -4.72
CA ALA A 3 22.74 -3.32 -3.67
C ALA A 3 21.82 -2.48 -2.77
N THR A 4 20.51 -2.37 -3.09
CA THR A 4 19.68 -1.25 -2.61
C THR A 4 19.50 -1.21 -1.10
N ASN A 5 19.32 -2.37 -0.46
CA ASN A 5 19.06 -2.40 1.00
C ASN A 5 20.32 -2.64 1.83
N LYS A 6 21.40 -3.18 1.24
CA LYS A 6 22.59 -3.56 2.01
C LYS A 6 23.27 -2.32 2.60
N ASP A 7 23.45 -1.29 1.78
CA ASP A 7 24.11 -0.06 2.21
C ASP A 7 23.25 0.70 3.24
N VAL A 8 21.93 0.69 3.06
CA VAL A 8 20.97 1.24 4.04
C VAL A 8 21.09 0.50 5.38
N LEU A 9 21.13 -0.83 5.37
CA LEU A 9 21.26 -1.62 6.59
C LEU A 9 22.60 -1.41 7.30
N ILE A 10 23.69 -1.20 6.56
CA ILE A 10 25.01 -0.88 7.14
C ILE A 10 24.92 0.46 7.86
N LYS A 11 24.38 1.51 7.23
CA LYS A 11 24.21 2.82 7.85
C LYS A 11 23.35 2.77 9.10
N ILE A 12 22.21 2.08 9.05
CA ILE A 12 21.34 1.84 10.22
C ILE A 12 22.12 1.17 11.35
N GLY A 13 22.91 0.14 11.03
CA GLY A 13 23.75 -0.57 12.00
C GLY A 13 24.80 0.34 12.65
N ASP A 14 25.41 1.24 11.88
CA ASP A 14 26.38 2.20 12.38
C ASP A 14 25.72 3.26 13.28
N VAL A 15 24.51 3.75 12.96
CA VAL A 15 23.74 4.65 13.85
C VAL A 15 23.47 3.97 15.20
N PHE A 16 23.04 2.71 15.19
CA PHE A 16 22.82 1.98 16.44
C PHE A 16 24.11 1.78 17.23
N ARG A 17 25.23 1.44 16.56
CA ARG A 17 26.54 1.31 17.21
C ARG A 17 26.96 2.62 17.87
N GLN A 18 26.91 3.73 17.13
CA GLN A 18 27.28 5.06 17.62
C GLN A 18 26.41 5.46 18.81
N ARG A 19 25.10 5.24 18.74
CA ARG A 19 24.18 5.54 19.84
C ARG A 19 24.48 4.68 21.07
N ARG A 20 24.73 3.38 20.89
CA ARG A 20 25.11 2.46 21.99
C ARG A 20 26.40 2.92 22.67
N GLU A 21 27.42 3.27 21.89
CA GLU A 21 28.71 3.74 22.39
C GLU A 21 28.59 5.10 23.09
N ALA A 22 27.76 6.01 22.59
CA ALA A 22 27.45 7.29 23.25
C ALA A 22 26.78 7.12 24.62
N LEU A 23 26.01 6.03 24.80
CA LEU A 23 25.43 5.65 26.10
C LEU A 23 26.39 4.80 26.96
N SER A 24 27.61 4.55 26.48
CA SER A 24 28.62 3.68 27.14
C SER A 24 28.15 2.24 27.38
N TYR A 25 27.23 1.73 26.54
CA TYR A 25 26.73 0.36 26.63
C TYR A 25 27.60 -0.60 25.80
N SER A 26 27.82 -1.80 26.32
CA SER A 26 28.31 -2.94 25.55
C SER A 26 27.17 -3.58 24.76
N GLN A 27 27.51 -4.43 23.79
CA GLN A 27 26.49 -5.25 23.10
C GLN A 27 25.76 -6.20 24.05
N ASN A 28 26.42 -6.63 25.13
CA ASN A 28 25.81 -7.47 26.15
C ASN A 28 24.73 -6.71 26.94
N ASP A 29 24.99 -5.46 27.31
CA ASP A 29 24.01 -4.64 28.04
C ASP A 29 22.73 -4.45 27.22
N VAL A 30 22.87 -4.21 25.91
CA VAL A 30 21.71 -4.10 25.01
C VAL A 30 21.00 -5.44 24.85
N ALA A 31 21.73 -6.55 24.78
CA ALA A 31 21.15 -7.89 24.77
C ALA A 31 20.30 -8.12 26.04
N ASP A 32 20.83 -7.80 27.22
CA ASP A 32 20.15 -7.95 28.49
C ASP A 32 18.89 -7.06 28.59
N MET A 33 18.97 -5.80 28.15
CA MET A 33 17.83 -4.87 28.13
C MET A 33 16.72 -5.25 27.15
N THR A 34 17.05 -6.01 26.10
CA THR A 34 16.09 -6.37 25.03
C THR A 34 15.63 -7.82 25.09
N GLY A 35 16.30 -8.67 25.87
CA GLY A 35 16.12 -10.12 25.86
C GLY A 35 16.60 -10.79 24.56
N LEU A 36 17.37 -10.08 23.73
CA LEU A 36 17.94 -10.60 22.48
C LEU A 36 19.31 -11.23 22.75
N THR A 37 19.78 -12.06 21.81
CA THR A 37 21.16 -12.57 21.90
C THR A 37 22.16 -11.49 21.53
N ILE A 38 23.36 -11.53 22.11
CA ILE A 38 24.49 -10.67 21.73
C ILE A 38 24.76 -10.73 20.21
N ASN A 39 24.64 -11.94 19.63
CA ASN A 39 24.80 -12.13 18.18
C ASN A 39 23.77 -11.36 17.35
N THR A 40 22.53 -11.24 17.85
CA THR A 40 21.49 -10.43 17.19
C THR A 40 21.88 -8.96 17.16
N ILE A 41 22.39 -8.42 18.27
CA ILE A 41 22.90 -7.04 18.35
C ILE A 41 24.08 -6.86 17.38
N LEU A 42 25.06 -7.77 17.43
CA LEU A 42 26.23 -7.75 16.54
C LEU A 42 25.86 -7.81 15.05
N PHE A 43 24.89 -8.65 14.68
CA PHE A 43 24.46 -8.79 13.28
C PHE A 43 23.72 -7.56 12.78
N LEU A 44 22.88 -6.95 13.61
CA LEU A 44 22.23 -5.69 13.31
C LEU A 44 23.27 -4.57 13.10
N GLU A 45 24.24 -4.42 14.00
CA GLU A 45 25.31 -3.43 13.85
C GLU A 45 26.20 -3.66 12.62
N LYS A 46 26.24 -4.89 12.10
CA LYS A 46 26.95 -5.25 10.86
C LYS A 46 26.08 -5.14 9.59
N GLY A 47 24.85 -4.62 9.71
CA GLY A 47 23.93 -4.45 8.59
C GLY A 47 23.39 -5.77 8.01
N ARG A 48 23.35 -6.85 8.80
CA ARG A 48 22.82 -8.17 8.35
C ARG A 48 21.29 -8.29 8.44
N GLY A 49 20.59 -7.19 8.73
CA GLY A 49 19.15 -7.15 8.88
C GLY A 49 18.65 -7.76 10.19
N THR A 50 17.41 -7.47 10.52
CA THR A 50 16.71 -8.01 11.69
C THR A 50 15.20 -7.95 11.46
N THR A 51 14.40 -8.49 12.36
CA THR A 51 12.94 -8.32 12.32
C THR A 51 12.55 -6.92 12.80
N LEU A 52 11.40 -6.40 12.34
CA LEU A 52 10.90 -5.11 12.80
C LEU A 52 10.69 -5.08 14.34
N ASN A 53 10.27 -6.19 14.95
CA ASN A 53 10.14 -6.28 16.40
C ASN A 53 11.48 -6.07 17.12
N ASN A 54 12.53 -6.75 16.68
CA ASN A 54 13.87 -6.60 17.26
C ASN A 54 14.40 -5.19 17.06
N PHE A 55 14.18 -4.60 15.89
CA PHE A 55 14.51 -3.20 15.61
C PHE A 55 13.84 -2.26 16.61
N LEU A 56 12.54 -2.43 16.89
CA LEU A 56 11.81 -1.59 17.85
C LEU A 56 12.29 -1.79 19.30
N LEU A 57 12.64 -3.02 19.70
CA LEU A 57 13.22 -3.31 21.02
C LEU A 57 14.56 -2.57 21.21
N ILE A 58 15.43 -2.62 20.20
CA ILE A 58 16.73 -1.96 20.22
C ILE A 58 16.56 -0.43 20.22
N CYS A 59 15.61 0.12 19.45
CA CYS A 59 15.28 1.55 19.51
C CYS A 59 14.89 2.00 20.92
N ARG A 60 14.07 1.21 21.62
CA ARG A 60 13.67 1.48 23.02
C ARG A 60 14.87 1.42 23.96
N ALA A 61 15.68 0.37 23.88
CA ALA A 61 16.86 0.20 24.72
C ALA A 61 17.89 1.32 24.54
N LEU A 62 18.06 1.81 23.30
CA LEU A 62 19.00 2.88 22.96
C LEU A 62 18.38 4.28 22.98
N GLN A 63 17.12 4.40 23.41
CA GLN A 63 16.39 5.65 23.52
C GLN A 63 16.52 6.52 22.26
N ILE A 64 16.27 5.90 21.10
CA ILE A 64 16.32 6.54 19.78
C ILE A 64 14.98 6.32 19.07
N GLN A 65 14.45 7.36 18.43
CA GLN A 65 13.21 7.22 17.68
C GLN A 65 13.49 6.50 16.36
N PRO A 66 12.61 5.58 15.91
CA PRO A 66 12.75 4.87 14.64
C PRO A 66 13.07 5.76 13.44
N ARG A 67 12.44 6.95 13.38
CA ARG A 67 12.63 7.91 12.29
C ARG A 67 14.05 8.51 12.26
N ASP A 68 14.69 8.62 13.42
CA ASP A 68 16.03 9.22 13.55
C ASP A 68 17.13 8.21 13.15
N VAL A 69 16.77 6.94 12.93
CA VAL A 69 17.69 5.88 12.48
C VAL A 69 17.93 5.95 10.97
N PHE A 70 17.02 6.54 10.21
CA PHE A 70 17.14 6.72 8.77
C PHE A 70 17.70 8.10 8.46
N GLU A 71 19.02 8.20 8.23
CA GLU A 71 19.68 9.47 7.92
C GLU A 71 19.31 10.04 6.53
N ASN A 72 18.90 9.18 5.60
CA ASN A 72 18.57 9.56 4.23
C ASN A 72 17.28 8.86 3.79
N ASP A 73 16.52 9.53 2.92
CA ASP A 73 15.38 8.93 2.26
C ASP A 73 15.83 7.74 1.40
N ILE A 74 15.01 6.70 1.40
CA ILE A 74 15.20 5.55 0.50
C ILE A 74 14.58 5.86 -0.86
N GLU A 75 15.16 5.29 -1.90
CA GLU A 75 14.56 5.35 -3.24
C GLU A 75 13.22 4.60 -3.25
N LEU A 76 12.15 5.31 -3.60
CA LEU A 76 10.81 4.74 -3.72
C LEU A 76 10.61 4.15 -5.11
N ALA A 77 11.33 3.06 -5.38
CA ALA A 77 11.20 2.30 -6.62
C ALA A 77 11.00 0.81 -6.30
N PRO A 78 10.00 0.15 -6.90
CA PRO A 78 9.85 -1.28 -6.74
C PRO A 78 11.00 -2.02 -7.43
N LEU A 79 11.41 -3.15 -6.88
CA LEU A 79 12.43 -4.01 -7.51
C LEU A 79 12.00 -4.53 -8.89
N PHE A 80 10.70 -4.68 -9.09
CA PHE A 80 10.11 -5.18 -10.32
C PHE A 80 8.90 -4.33 -10.68
N GLY A 81 8.77 -4.02 -11.96
CA GLY A 81 7.54 -3.45 -12.50
C GLY A 81 6.38 -4.46 -12.40
N LEU A 82 5.16 -3.95 -12.37
CA LEU A 82 3.96 -4.78 -12.46
C LEU A 82 3.93 -5.55 -13.78
N SER A 83 3.38 -6.76 -13.77
CA SER A 83 3.15 -7.51 -15.01
C SER A 83 2.17 -6.76 -15.94
N PRO A 84 2.27 -6.90 -17.28
CA PRO A 84 1.36 -6.26 -18.21
C PRO A 84 -0.13 -6.56 -17.93
N GLU A 85 -0.42 -7.77 -17.46
CA GLU A 85 -1.77 -8.16 -17.04
C GLU A 85 -2.25 -7.38 -15.81
N SER A 86 -1.38 -7.23 -14.79
CA SER A 86 -1.69 -6.46 -13.59
C SER A 86 -1.86 -4.97 -13.91
N GLN A 87 -1.01 -4.41 -14.78
CA GLN A 87 -1.15 -3.02 -15.25
C GLN A 87 -2.50 -2.80 -15.93
N LYS A 88 -2.85 -3.65 -16.91
CA LYS A 88 -4.16 -3.58 -17.60
C LYS A 88 -5.34 -3.70 -16.63
N ARG A 89 -5.24 -4.56 -15.62
CA ARG A 89 -6.29 -4.69 -14.59
C ARG A 89 -6.43 -3.40 -13.79
N ILE A 90 -5.32 -2.81 -13.35
CA ILE A 90 -5.34 -1.56 -12.58
C ILE A 90 -5.89 -0.40 -13.42
N GLU A 91 -5.42 -0.25 -14.66
CA GLU A 91 -5.91 0.78 -15.58
C GLU A 91 -7.43 0.66 -15.80
N LYS A 92 -7.94 -0.56 -15.98
CA LYS A 92 -9.39 -0.80 -16.11
C LYS A 92 -10.15 -0.40 -14.85
N ASN A 93 -9.65 -0.76 -13.68
CA ASN A 93 -10.28 -0.41 -12.41
C ASN A 93 -10.26 1.11 -12.17
N GLN A 94 -9.12 1.77 -12.39
CA GLN A 94 -9.00 3.22 -12.26
C GLN A 94 -9.92 3.97 -13.22
N LYS A 95 -10.07 3.49 -14.46
CA LYS A 95 -11.04 4.07 -15.39
C LYS A 95 -12.47 3.87 -14.93
N LEU A 96 -12.80 2.71 -14.36
CA LEU A 96 -14.13 2.48 -13.79
C LEU A 96 -14.39 3.38 -12.59
N ASP A 97 -13.43 3.50 -11.67
CA ASP A 97 -13.51 4.42 -10.52
C ASP A 97 -13.71 5.86 -11.00
N HIS A 98 -12.95 6.32 -12.00
CA HIS A 98 -13.14 7.65 -12.60
C HIS A 98 -14.54 7.83 -13.19
N LEU A 99 -15.11 6.82 -13.86
CA LEU A 99 -16.48 6.91 -14.35
C LEU A 99 -17.48 7.07 -13.19
N VAL A 100 -17.26 6.34 -12.09
CA VAL A 100 -18.15 6.35 -10.93
C VAL A 100 -18.02 7.63 -10.11
N TYR A 101 -16.82 8.09 -9.79
CA TYR A 101 -16.62 9.20 -8.87
C TYR A 101 -16.46 10.53 -9.62
N ASP A 102 -15.56 10.56 -10.60
CA ASP A 102 -14.99 11.79 -11.16
C ASP A 102 -15.62 12.24 -12.48
N SER A 103 -16.69 11.58 -12.93
CA SER A 103 -17.38 11.93 -14.17
C SER A 103 -18.89 12.06 -14.01
N ASP A 104 -19.53 12.72 -14.99
CA ASP A 104 -20.98 12.84 -15.14
C ASP A 104 -21.62 11.59 -15.76
N PHE A 105 -20.82 10.56 -16.06
CA PHE A 105 -21.24 9.40 -16.85
C PHE A 105 -22.48 8.70 -16.27
N PHE A 106 -22.54 8.56 -14.94
CA PHE A 106 -23.66 7.97 -14.20
C PHE A 106 -24.68 9.00 -13.65
N GLU A 107 -24.61 10.28 -14.01
CA GLU A 107 -25.71 11.23 -13.69
C GLU A 107 -27.00 10.87 -14.43
N THR A 108 -26.88 10.16 -15.56
CA THR A 108 -28.01 9.55 -16.27
C THR A 108 -27.96 8.03 -16.13
N PRO A 109 -29.11 7.34 -16.11
CA PRO A 109 -29.12 5.88 -15.99
C PRO A 109 -28.38 5.16 -17.13
N ARG A 110 -27.27 4.47 -16.81
CA ARG A 110 -26.41 3.73 -17.76
C ARG A 110 -26.50 2.22 -17.59
N ARG A 111 -26.46 1.48 -18.69
CA ARG A 111 -26.39 0.01 -18.65
C ARG A 111 -24.94 -0.45 -18.56
N VAL A 112 -24.72 -1.67 -18.09
CA VAL A 112 -23.40 -2.33 -18.11
C VAL A 112 -22.79 -2.32 -19.52
N SER A 113 -23.60 -2.46 -20.57
CA SER A 113 -23.15 -2.38 -21.96
C SER A 113 -22.53 -1.04 -22.32
N ASP A 114 -23.04 0.05 -21.75
CA ASP A 114 -22.54 1.41 -21.98
C ASP A 114 -21.20 1.58 -21.27
N VAL A 115 -21.07 1.06 -20.03
CA VAL A 115 -19.81 1.03 -19.27
C VAL A 115 -18.73 0.26 -20.01
N ILE A 116 -19.04 -0.95 -20.53
CA ILE A 116 -18.07 -1.75 -21.29
C ILE A 116 -17.59 -1.00 -22.53
N LYS A 117 -18.50 -0.32 -23.23
CA LYS A 117 -18.19 0.47 -24.42
C LYS A 117 -17.26 1.63 -24.07
N GLU A 118 -17.56 2.36 -23.01
CA GLU A 118 -16.76 3.50 -22.55
C GLU A 118 -15.37 3.08 -22.08
N LEU A 119 -15.28 1.95 -21.37
CA LEU A 119 -14.02 1.38 -20.90
C LEU A 119 -13.19 0.70 -22.00
N GLY A 120 -13.72 0.56 -23.22
CA GLY A 120 -13.10 -0.21 -24.30
C GLY A 120 -12.84 -1.67 -23.91
N ALA A 121 -13.70 -2.24 -23.06
CA ALA A 121 -13.57 -3.59 -22.54
C ALA A 121 -14.26 -4.63 -23.45
N ASP A 122 -13.97 -5.91 -23.22
CA ASP A 122 -14.63 -7.00 -23.96
C ASP A 122 -16.06 -7.18 -23.47
N LYS A 123 -17.00 -7.42 -24.39
CA LYS A 123 -18.39 -7.79 -24.07
C LYS A 123 -18.47 -9.06 -23.24
N ALA A 124 -17.50 -9.97 -23.37
CA ALA A 124 -17.39 -11.16 -22.53
C ALA A 124 -17.28 -10.84 -21.03
N ASP A 125 -16.76 -9.65 -20.68
CA ASP A 125 -16.60 -9.21 -19.29
C ASP A 125 -17.90 -8.63 -18.69
N SER A 126 -19.05 -8.69 -19.37
CA SER A 126 -20.29 -8.06 -18.90
C SER A 126 -20.74 -8.52 -17.51
N ASN A 127 -20.57 -9.80 -17.19
CA ASN A 127 -20.92 -10.30 -15.86
C ASN A 127 -19.99 -9.72 -14.78
N LYS A 128 -18.71 -9.56 -15.11
CA LYS A 128 -17.70 -9.00 -14.20
C LYS A 128 -18.01 -7.55 -13.86
N TYR A 129 -18.30 -6.71 -14.86
CA TYR A 129 -18.67 -5.31 -14.62
C TYR A 129 -20.01 -5.17 -13.91
N SER A 130 -20.99 -6.04 -14.18
CA SER A 130 -22.25 -6.08 -13.43
C SER A 130 -22.03 -6.32 -11.93
N VAL A 131 -21.09 -7.21 -11.58
CA VAL A 131 -20.69 -7.47 -10.19
C VAL A 131 -20.02 -6.24 -9.57
N TYR A 132 -19.08 -5.60 -10.27
CA TYR A 132 -18.42 -4.38 -9.78
C TYR A 132 -19.40 -3.24 -9.54
N LEU A 133 -20.28 -2.94 -10.50
CA LEU A 133 -21.31 -1.91 -10.37
C LEU A 133 -22.28 -2.21 -9.21
N THR A 134 -22.61 -3.49 -9.00
CA THR A 134 -23.40 -3.89 -7.83
C THR A 134 -22.63 -3.71 -6.52
N GLY A 135 -21.30 -3.79 -6.54
CA GLY A 135 -20.41 -3.47 -5.42
C GLY A 135 -20.53 -2.01 -5.01
N TYR A 136 -20.35 -1.09 -5.96
CA TYR A 136 -20.56 0.36 -5.73
C TYR A 136 -21.99 0.66 -5.24
N CYS A 137 -23.01 -0.10 -5.70
CA CYS A 137 -24.34 0.05 -5.13
C CYS A 137 -24.49 -0.36 -3.66
N LYS A 138 -23.68 -1.31 -3.19
CA LYS A 138 -23.68 -1.70 -1.77
C LYS A 138 -22.92 -0.70 -0.91
N GLU A 139 -21.92 -0.05 -1.48
CA GLU A 139 -21.10 0.97 -0.83
C GLU A 139 -21.81 2.34 -0.79
N GLY A 140 -22.86 2.51 -1.62
CA GLY A 140 -23.72 3.69 -1.63
C GLY A 140 -23.35 4.69 -2.73
N ASP A 141 -22.35 4.39 -3.56
CA ASP A 141 -21.84 5.30 -4.59
C ASP A 141 -22.71 5.33 -5.86
N LEU A 142 -23.49 4.28 -6.07
CA LEU A 142 -24.44 4.16 -7.18
C LEU A 142 -25.78 3.57 -6.71
N ASP A 143 -26.85 3.96 -7.36
CA ASP A 143 -28.13 3.25 -7.31
C ASP A 143 -28.36 2.46 -8.60
N TYR A 144 -29.38 1.60 -8.59
CA TYR A 144 -29.82 0.94 -9.81
C TYR A 144 -31.34 0.93 -9.99
N ILE A 145 -31.76 1.08 -11.25
CA ILE A 145 -33.14 0.93 -11.71
C ILE A 145 -33.21 -0.38 -12.49
N LYS A 146 -34.12 -1.27 -12.11
CA LYS A 146 -34.35 -2.53 -12.84
C LYS A 146 -35.39 -2.30 -13.94
N GLU A 147 -34.97 -2.45 -15.19
CA GLU A 147 -35.87 -2.41 -16.36
C GLU A 147 -35.90 -3.78 -17.03
N GLY A 148 -36.98 -4.53 -16.77
CA GLY A 148 -37.13 -5.91 -17.26
C GLY A 148 -36.02 -6.83 -16.76
N ASN A 149 -35.21 -7.35 -17.69
CA ASN A 149 -34.15 -8.32 -17.42
C ASN A 149 -32.77 -7.69 -17.14
N TYR A 150 -32.65 -6.36 -17.11
CA TYR A 150 -31.36 -5.69 -16.89
C TYR A 150 -31.46 -4.54 -15.89
N LYS A 151 -30.29 -4.13 -15.38
CA LYS A 151 -30.14 -2.97 -14.48
C LYS A 151 -29.55 -1.80 -15.24
N LYS A 152 -30.02 -0.60 -14.92
CA LYS A 152 -29.36 0.67 -15.22
C LYS A 152 -28.83 1.24 -13.92
N TYR A 153 -27.61 1.77 -13.93
CA TYR A 153 -26.92 2.32 -12.79
C TYR A 153 -26.87 3.83 -12.92
N LEU A 154 -26.98 4.54 -11.80
CA LEU A 154 -26.92 6.00 -11.73
C LEU A 154 -26.30 6.41 -10.40
N LYS A 155 -25.75 7.62 -10.31
CA LYS A 155 -25.39 8.21 -9.03
C LYS A 155 -26.65 8.46 -8.20
N PRO A 156 -26.62 8.23 -6.88
CA PRO A 156 -27.68 8.71 -6.02
C PRO A 156 -27.77 10.24 -6.16
N PRO A 157 -28.96 10.84 -6.03
CA PRO A 157 -29.07 12.30 -6.01
C PRO A 157 -28.17 12.83 -4.89
N SER A 158 -27.26 13.75 -5.21
CA SER A 158 -26.46 14.42 -4.19
C SER A 158 -27.41 15.05 -3.20
N GLU A 159 -27.33 14.67 -1.92
CA GLU A 159 -27.96 15.42 -0.84
C GLU A 159 -27.23 16.78 -0.73
N SER A 160 -27.55 17.69 -1.64
CA SER A 160 -27.19 19.10 -1.53
C SER A 160 -28.19 19.79 -0.60
N GLU A 161 -27.68 20.14 0.58
CA GLU A 161 -28.07 21.27 1.43
C GLU A 161 -29.37 21.16 2.24
N PHE A 162 -29.21 20.90 3.54
CA PHE A 162 -29.99 21.54 4.59
C PHE A 162 -29.06 22.20 5.61
#